data_AF-A0A8J4MHZ2-F1
#
_entry.id   AF-A0A8J4MHZ2-F1
#
_cell.length_a   1.000
_cell.length_b   1.000
_cell.length_c   1.000
_cell.angle_alpha   90.00
_cell.angle_beta   90.00
_cell.angle_gamma   90.00
#
_symmetry.space_group_name_H-M   'P 1'
#
loop_
_entity.id
_entity.type
_entity.pdbx_description
1 polymer ?
#
loop_
_entity_poly.entity_id
_entity_poly.type
_entity_poly.pdbx_seq_one_letter_code
_entity_poly.pdbx_strand_id
1 'polypeptide(L)'
;MSFLLPKLTCKREVDQAIKSVAEKVLVLRFGRDNDAVCLQLDDILAKTAHDLSKMAVIYLVDVNKVPVYTQYFDISYIPSTVFFFNGQHMKVDYGSPDHTKFVGSFKTKQDFIDLIEVIYRGAMRGKLIVRSPIDPNNIPKYDLLYQGI
;
A
#
# COMPACT_ATOMS: atom_id res chain seq x y z
N MET A 1 -21.46 -8.12 -3.49
CA MET A 1 -20.50 -9.24 -3.61
C MET A 1 -19.23 -8.82 -2.89
N SER A 2 -18.79 -9.56 -1.87
CA SER A 2 -17.49 -9.33 -1.23
C SER A 2 -16.42 -10.03 -2.06
N PHE A 3 -15.70 -9.29 -2.90
CA PHE A 3 -14.52 -9.84 -3.57
C PHE A 3 -13.43 -10.04 -2.53
N LEU A 4 -13.08 -11.30 -2.28
CA LEU A 4 -11.89 -11.65 -1.49
C LEU A 4 -10.66 -11.12 -2.24
N LEU A 5 -9.90 -10.24 -1.60
CA LEU A 5 -8.65 -9.74 -2.15
C LEU A 5 -7.64 -10.88 -2.27
N PRO A 6 -6.91 -10.99 -3.39
CA PRO A 6 -5.93 -12.05 -3.59
C PRO A 6 -4.76 -11.91 -2.60
N LYS A 7 -4.27 -13.04 -2.10
CA LYS A 7 -3.17 -13.10 -1.13
C LYS A 7 -1.89 -13.60 -1.81
N LEU A 8 -0.76 -12.99 -1.48
CA LEU A 8 0.58 -13.43 -1.85
C LEU A 8 1.27 -13.99 -0.61
N THR A 9 1.76 -15.22 -0.72
CA THR A 9 2.20 -16.07 0.40
C THR A 9 3.68 -16.42 0.34
N CYS A 10 4.39 -16.04 -0.72
CA CYS A 10 5.83 -16.23 -0.80
C CYS A 10 6.51 -15.13 -1.63
N LYS A 11 7.85 -15.06 -1.51
CA LYS A 11 8.68 -14.08 -2.22
C LYS A 11 8.49 -14.13 -3.74
N ARG A 12 8.37 -15.33 -4.31
CA ARG A 12 8.19 -15.52 -5.75
C ARG A 12 6.89 -14.90 -6.27
N GLU A 13 5.82 -14.99 -5.50
CA GLU A 13 4.51 -14.41 -5.85
C GLU A 13 4.57 -12.88 -5.83
N VAL A 14 5.24 -12.29 -4.83
CA VAL A 14 5.48 -10.84 -4.78
C VAL A 14 6.35 -10.36 -5.95
N ASP A 15 7.45 -11.06 -6.24
CA ASP A 15 8.28 -10.77 -7.42
C ASP A 15 7.47 -10.80 -8.72
N GLN A 16 6.63 -11.83 -8.87
CA GLN A 16 5.83 -12.00 -10.06
C GLN A 16 4.84 -10.85 -10.20
N ALA A 17 4.13 -10.48 -9.12
CA ALA A 17 3.21 -9.35 -9.12
C ALA A 17 3.92 -8.03 -9.53
N ILE A 18 5.09 -7.75 -8.95
CA ILE A 18 5.89 -6.56 -9.28
C ILE A 18 6.30 -6.55 -10.76
N LYS A 19 6.67 -7.71 -11.32
CA LYS A 19 7.10 -7.84 -12.72
C LYS A 19 5.94 -7.82 -13.72
N SER A 20 4.79 -8.38 -13.37
CA SER A 20 3.71 -8.63 -14.34
C SER A 20 2.64 -7.56 -14.37
N VAL A 21 2.44 -6.81 -13.29
CA VAL A 21 1.46 -5.72 -13.29
C VAL A 21 2.01 -4.54 -14.08
N ALA A 22 1.47 -4.36 -15.28
CA ALA A 22 1.77 -3.26 -16.19
C ALA A 22 0.63 -2.25 -16.24
N GLU A 23 0.99 -0.97 -16.41
CA GLU A 23 0.10 0.18 -16.62
C GLU A 23 -0.97 0.36 -15.53
N LYS A 24 -0.73 -0.18 -14.33
CA LYS A 24 -1.58 -0.03 -13.15
C LYS A 24 -0.72 0.09 -11.90
N VAL A 25 -1.26 0.76 -10.89
CA VAL A 25 -0.68 0.81 -9.55
C VAL A 25 -0.85 -0.55 -8.89
N LEU A 26 0.25 -1.26 -8.67
CA LEU A 26 0.27 -2.43 -7.81
C LEU A 26 0.29 -1.97 -6.35
N VAL A 27 -0.73 -2.37 -5.59
CA VAL A 27 -0.90 -2.07 -4.17
C VAL A 27 -0.61 -3.34 -3.37
N LEU A 28 0.40 -3.31 -2.51
CA LEU A 28 0.79 -4.41 -1.64
C LEU A 28 0.54 -4.05 -0.18
N ARG A 29 -0.51 -4.62 0.42
CA ARG A 29 -0.82 -4.46 1.85
C ARG A 29 -0.06 -5.52 2.67
N PHE A 30 1.02 -5.13 3.32
CA PHE A 30 1.73 -5.96 4.29
C PHE A 30 1.01 -5.92 5.63
N GLY A 31 0.62 -7.09 6.14
CA GLY A 31 -0.04 -7.19 7.43
C GLY A 31 -0.32 -8.62 7.86
N ARG A 32 -1.28 -8.80 8.77
CA ARG A 32 -1.75 -10.11 9.24
C ARG A 32 -3.27 -10.15 9.21
N ASP A 33 -3.85 -11.29 8.85
CA ASP A 33 -5.30 -11.43 8.69
C ASP A 33 -6.08 -11.31 10.00
N ASN A 34 -5.42 -11.52 11.15
CA ASN A 34 -6.03 -11.43 12.48
C ASN A 34 -5.77 -10.10 13.19
N ASP A 35 -5.09 -9.15 12.55
CA ASP A 35 -4.86 -7.82 13.10
C ASP A 35 -6.06 -6.91 12.83
N ALA A 36 -6.53 -6.21 13.86
CA ALA A 36 -7.75 -5.41 13.79
C ALA A 36 -7.64 -4.23 12.80
N VAL A 37 -6.46 -3.59 12.72
CA VAL A 37 -6.24 -2.46 11.81
C VAL A 37 -6.07 -2.96 10.37
N CYS A 38 -5.44 -4.12 10.17
CA CYS A 38 -5.39 -4.79 8.88
C CYS A 38 -6.79 -5.14 8.37
N LEU A 39 -7.68 -5.66 9.23
CA LEU A 39 -9.08 -5.95 8.85
C LEU A 39 -9.86 -4.69 8.46
N GLN A 40 -9.65 -3.58 9.17
CA GLN A 40 -10.25 -2.29 8.81
C GLN A 40 -9.78 -1.81 7.44
N LEU A 41 -8.47 -1.90 7.18
CA LEU A 41 -7.90 -1.53 5.88
C LEU A 41 -8.42 -2.46 4.77
N ASP A 42 -8.44 -3.77 5.00
CA ASP A 42 -8.90 -4.76 4.02
C ASP A 42 -10.34 -4.54 3.59
N ASP A 43 -11.22 -4.11 4.50
CA ASP A 43 -12.60 -3.75 4.16
C ASP A 43 -12.66 -2.53 3.21
N ILE A 44 -11.83 -1.51 3.45
CA ILE A 44 -11.71 -0.35 2.54
C ILE A 44 -11.17 -0.79 1.17
N LEU A 45 -10.09 -1.58 1.15
CA LEU A 45 -9.49 -2.09 -0.07
C LEU A 45 -10.48 -2.92 -0.88
N ALA A 46 -11.23 -3.83 -0.23
CA ALA A 46 -12.19 -4.69 -0.90
C ALA A 46 -13.38 -3.91 -1.46
N LYS A 47 -13.87 -2.90 -0.72
CA LYS A 47 -14.99 -2.05 -1.16
C LYS A 47 -14.65 -1.12 -2.32
N THR A 48 -13.37 -0.78 -2.49
CA THR A 48 -12.90 0.14 -3.55
C THR A 48 -12.26 -0.60 -4.73
N ALA A 49 -11.95 -1.89 -4.60
CA ALA A 49 -11.24 -2.68 -5.60
C ALA A 49 -11.91 -2.66 -6.99
N HIS A 50 -13.25 -2.71 -7.03
CA HIS A 50 -14.00 -2.63 -8.28
C HIS A 50 -13.83 -1.26 -8.97
N ASP A 51 -14.02 -0.18 -8.22
CA ASP A 51 -13.98 1.19 -8.74
C ASP A 51 -12.56 1.57 -9.20
N LEU A 52 -11.55 1.03 -8.52
CA LEU A 52 -10.13 1.23 -8.84
C LEU A 52 -9.57 0.23 -9.86
N SER A 53 -10.35 -0.75 -10.32
CA SER A 53 -9.86 -1.86 -11.15
C SER A 53 -9.16 -1.45 -12.46
N LYS A 54 -9.46 -0.26 -12.97
CA LYS A 54 -8.79 0.33 -14.15
C LYS A 54 -7.43 0.96 -13.83
N MET A 55 -7.23 1.42 -12.59
CA MET A 55 -6.03 2.14 -12.17
C MET A 55 -5.10 1.30 -11.29
N ALA A 56 -5.62 0.30 -10.57
CA ALA A 56 -4.87 -0.44 -9.58
C ALA A 56 -5.20 -1.93 -9.52
N VAL A 57 -4.25 -2.70 -9.01
CA VAL A 57 -4.39 -4.11 -8.63
C VAL A 57 -3.93 -4.25 -7.18
N ILE A 58 -4.77 -4.84 -6.33
CA ILE A 58 -4.56 -4.89 -4.88
C ILE A 58 -4.26 -6.34 -4.46
N TYR A 59 -3.19 -6.52 -3.70
CA TYR A 59 -2.83 -7.79 -3.08
C TYR A 59 -2.57 -7.62 -1.58
N LEU A 60 -2.92 -8.67 -0.84
CA LEU A 60 -2.59 -8.80 0.58
C LEU A 60 -1.34 -9.65 0.74
N VAL A 61 -0.40 -9.20 1.57
CA VAL A 61 0.87 -9.89 1.84
C VAL A 61 0.98 -10.16 3.34
N ASP A 62 1.19 -11.43 3.70
CA ASP A 62 1.46 -11.82 5.09
C ASP A 62 2.93 -11.54 5.43
N VAL A 63 3.17 -10.64 6.38
CA VAL A 63 4.51 -10.23 6.81
C VAL A 63 5.38 -11.38 7.30
N ASN A 64 4.77 -12.43 7.88
CA ASN A 64 5.48 -13.58 8.41
C ASN A 64 5.91 -14.56 7.30
N LYS A 65 5.19 -14.56 6.17
CA LYS A 65 5.45 -15.49 5.06
C LYS A 65 6.42 -14.93 4.02
N VAL A 66 6.61 -13.61 3.98
CA VAL A 66 7.49 -12.94 3.01
C VAL A 66 8.57 -12.10 3.70
N PRO A 67 9.41 -12.69 4.57
CA PRO A 67 10.34 -11.94 5.42
C PRO A 67 11.35 -11.10 4.63
N VAL A 68 11.74 -11.51 3.41
CA VAL A 68 12.67 -10.77 2.56
C VAL A 68 12.14 -9.37 2.23
N TYR A 69 10.86 -9.26 1.84
CA TYR A 69 10.25 -7.96 1.55
C TYR A 69 9.85 -7.20 2.82
N THR A 70 9.44 -7.92 3.87
CA THR A 70 9.19 -7.33 5.19
C THR A 70 10.45 -6.62 5.72
N GLN A 71 11.62 -7.24 5.59
CA GLN A 71 12.90 -6.65 5.98
C GLN A 71 13.33 -5.53 5.02
N TYR A 72 13.21 -5.74 3.70
CA TYR A 72 13.61 -4.76 2.70
C TYR A 72 12.88 -3.42 2.84
N PHE A 73 11.58 -3.45 3.14
CA PHE A 73 10.77 -2.24 3.35
C PHE A 73 10.74 -1.74 4.79
N ASP A 74 11.48 -2.39 5.69
CA ASP A 74 11.48 -2.11 7.13
C ASP A 74 10.05 -2.01 7.68
N ILE A 75 9.27 -3.09 7.51
CA ILE A 75 7.89 -3.16 7.97
C ILE A 75 7.88 -3.44 9.48
N SER A 76 8.02 -2.39 10.28
CA SER A 76 7.96 -2.47 11.75
C SER A 76 6.53 -2.34 12.29
N TYR A 77 5.63 -1.68 11.55
CA TYR A 77 4.23 -1.47 11.90
C TYR A 77 3.30 -2.03 10.83
N ILE A 78 2.23 -2.69 11.25
CA ILE A 78 1.20 -3.23 10.36
C ILE A 78 -0.16 -2.57 10.62
N PRO A 79 -0.99 -2.38 9.57
CA PRO A 79 -0.66 -2.62 8.17
C PRO A 79 0.32 -1.56 7.62
N SER A 80 1.12 -1.98 6.64
CA SER A 80 1.95 -1.07 5.82
C SER A 80 1.68 -1.35 4.36
N THR A 81 1.40 -0.30 3.58
CA THR A 81 1.04 -0.42 2.16
C THR A 81 2.14 0.16 1.29
N VAL A 82 2.62 -0.64 0.33
CA VAL A 82 3.66 -0.26 -0.64
C VAL A 82 3.06 -0.22 -2.04
N PHE A 83 3.52 0.73 -2.86
CA PHE A 83 2.98 0.99 -4.19
C PHE A 83 4.05 0.76 -5.27
N PHE A 84 3.67 0.13 -6.37
CA PHE A 84 4.53 -0.03 -7.55
C PHE A 84 3.79 0.38 -8.81
N PHE A 85 4.53 0.78 -9.83
CA PHE A 85 4.01 0.99 -11.17
C PHE A 85 5.07 0.55 -12.20
N ASN A 86 4.72 -0.37 -13.11
CA ASN A 86 5.66 -0.95 -14.08
C ASN A 86 6.97 -1.45 -13.44
N GLY A 87 6.86 -2.14 -12.30
CA GLY A 87 8.00 -2.65 -11.54
C GLY A 87 8.81 -1.60 -10.75
N GLN A 88 8.49 -0.31 -10.88
CA GLN A 88 9.15 0.77 -10.15
C GLN A 88 8.41 1.06 -8.84
N HIS A 89 9.16 1.20 -7.75
CA HIS A 89 8.62 1.54 -6.44
C HIS A 89 8.17 3.01 -6.42
N MET A 90 6.88 3.23 -6.17
CA MET A 90 6.27 4.54 -6.11
C MET A 90 6.29 5.06 -4.68
N LYS A 91 7.02 6.17 -4.46
CA LYS A 91 7.07 6.86 -3.18
C LYS A 91 5.95 7.88 -3.08
N VAL A 92 5.52 8.15 -1.85
CA VAL A 92 4.49 9.16 -1.60
C VAL A 92 4.88 10.02 -0.40
N ASP A 93 4.88 11.33 -0.60
CA ASP A 93 5.05 12.31 0.45
C ASP A 93 3.70 12.55 1.16
N TYR A 94 3.63 12.07 2.41
CA TYR A 94 2.50 12.23 3.33
C TYR A 94 2.74 13.36 4.35
N GLY A 95 3.87 14.07 4.26
CA GLY A 95 4.38 14.97 5.31
C GLY A 95 5.19 14.26 6.41
N SER A 96 5.34 12.94 6.34
CA SER A 96 6.22 12.13 7.20
C SER A 96 7.63 11.98 6.62
N PRO A 97 8.67 11.71 7.43
CA PRO A 97 10.03 11.47 6.90
C PRO A 97 10.14 10.23 6.01
N ASP A 98 9.31 9.22 6.25
CA ASP A 98 9.25 8.01 5.41
C ASP A 98 8.22 8.20 4.29
N HIS A 99 8.68 8.07 3.04
CA HIS A 99 7.87 8.14 1.84
C HIS A 99 7.73 6.77 1.13
N THR A 100 8.32 5.71 1.69
CA THR A 100 8.46 4.41 1.03
C THR A 100 7.22 3.54 1.18
N LYS A 101 6.42 3.78 2.21
CA LYS A 101 5.23 3.03 2.58
C LYS A 101 4.20 3.94 3.24
N PHE A 102 2.93 3.60 3.11
CA PHE A 102 1.86 4.18 3.92
C PHE A 102 1.64 3.28 5.13
N VAL A 103 1.80 3.80 6.34
CA VAL A 103 1.60 3.04 7.58
C VAL A 103 0.20 3.31 8.11
N GLY A 104 -0.52 2.25 8.49
CA GLY A 104 -1.86 2.31 9.06
C GLY A 104 -3.00 2.14 8.06
N SER A 105 -4.21 2.50 8.51
CA SER A 105 -5.43 2.42 7.72
C SER A 105 -5.91 3.79 7.25
N PHE A 106 -6.68 3.82 6.16
CA PHE A 106 -7.33 5.03 5.69
C PHE A 106 -8.57 5.35 6.54
N LYS A 107 -8.83 6.64 6.77
CA LYS A 107 -10.03 7.08 7.49
C LYS A 107 -11.29 6.82 6.68
N THR A 108 -11.25 7.04 5.37
CA THR A 108 -12.37 6.84 4.46
C THR A 108 -11.96 6.08 3.20
N LYS A 109 -12.95 5.50 2.50
CA LYS A 109 -12.75 4.91 1.17
C LYS A 109 -12.27 5.93 0.14
N GLN A 110 -12.74 7.18 0.24
CA GLN A 110 -12.39 8.23 -0.70
C GLN A 110 -10.91 8.61 -0.56
N ASP A 111 -10.38 8.68 0.66
CA ASP A 111 -8.95 8.95 0.88
C ASP A 111 -8.06 7.94 0.14
N PHE A 112 -8.44 6.65 0.14
CA PHE A 112 -7.72 5.62 -0.59
C PHE A 112 -7.86 5.78 -2.12
N ILE A 113 -9.07 6.07 -2.61
CA ILE A 113 -9.33 6.29 -4.05
C ILE A 113 -8.50 7.47 -4.56
N ASP A 114 -8.55 8.61 -3.87
CA ASP A 114 -7.84 9.83 -4.25
C ASP A 114 -6.33 9.60 -4.29
N LEU A 115 -5.79 8.90 -3.29
CA LEU A 115 -4.37 8.54 -3.25
C LEU A 115 -3.97 7.69 -4.46
N ILE A 116 -4.75 6.65 -4.79
CA ILE A 116 -4.46 5.79 -5.94
C ILE A 116 -4.51 6.58 -7.25
N GLU A 117 -5.48 7.49 -7.39
CA GLU A 117 -5.59 8.35 -8.57
C GLU A 117 -4.36 9.26 -8.73
N VAL A 118 -3.88 9.86 -7.64
CA VAL A 118 -2.67 10.70 -7.67
C VAL A 118 -1.42 9.88 -8.00
N ILE A 119 -1.25 8.69 -7.43
CA ILE A 119 -0.14 7.80 -7.75
C ILE A 119 -0.21 7.39 -9.22
N TYR A 120 -1.37 6.96 -9.71
CA TYR A 120 -1.56 6.54 -11.10
C TYR A 120 -1.25 7.66 -12.08
N ARG A 121 -1.84 8.85 -11.90
CA ARG A 121 -1.59 10.01 -12.76
C ARG A 121 -0.14 10.46 -12.71
N GLY A 122 0.51 10.39 -11.55
CA GLY A 122 1.92 10.70 -11.38
C GLY A 122 2.82 9.73 -12.13
N ALA A 123 2.59 8.43 -11.95
CA ALA A 123 3.35 7.36 -12.58
C ALA A 123 3.21 7.35 -14.11
N MET A 124 1.99 7.58 -14.63
CA MET A 124 1.74 7.77 -16.07
C MET A 124 2.53 8.93 -16.68
N ARG A 125 2.97 9.90 -15.86
CA ARG A 125 3.82 11.03 -16.25
C ARG A 125 5.30 10.80 -15.93
N GLY A 126 5.70 9.58 -15.58
CA GLY A 126 7.08 9.21 -15.28
C GLY A 126 7.60 9.68 -13.92
N LYS A 127 6.72 10.11 -12.99
CA LYS A 127 7.15 10.45 -11.63
C LYS A 127 7.40 9.17 -10.82
N LEU A 128 8.41 9.20 -9.97
CA LEU A 128 8.69 8.15 -8.98
C LEU A 128 8.23 8.52 -7.55
N ILE A 129 7.88 9.78 -7.35
CA ILE A 129 7.35 10.30 -6.10
C ILE A 129 6.19 11.27 -6.37
N VAL A 130 5.12 11.15 -5.58
CA VAL A 130 3.96 12.04 -5.62
C VAL A 130 3.67 12.58 -4.22
N ARG A 131 2.94 13.70 -4.14
CA ARG A 131 2.45 14.22 -2.85
C ARG A 131 1.04 13.71 -2.61
N SER A 132 0.76 13.21 -1.41
CA SER A 132 -0.55 12.72 -1.02
C SER A 132 -1.62 13.81 -1.14
N PRO A 133 -2.81 13.50 -1.68
CA PRO A 133 -3.96 14.43 -1.66
C PRO A 133 -4.74 14.40 -0.34
N ILE A 134 -4.47 13.42 0.53
CA ILE A 134 -5.24 13.18 1.75
C ILE A 134 -5.02 14.34 2.73
N ASP A 135 -6.09 14.79 3.40
CA ASP A 135 -6.00 15.76 4.49
C ASP A 135 -4.99 15.24 5.54
N PRO A 136 -3.94 16.01 5.90
CA PRO A 136 -2.98 15.60 6.92
C PRO A 136 -3.59 15.19 8.27
N ASN A 137 -4.79 15.67 8.60
CA ASN A 137 -5.51 15.28 9.81
C ASN A 137 -6.13 13.87 9.73
N ASN A 138 -6.28 13.33 8.52
CA ASN A 138 -6.77 11.98 8.27
C ASN A 138 -5.63 10.96 8.15
N ILE A 139 -4.38 11.41 8.05
CA ILE A 139 -3.20 10.55 8.00
C ILE A 139 -2.90 10.06 9.42
N PRO A 140 -2.82 8.74 9.66
CA PRO A 140 -2.44 8.20 10.94
C PRO A 140 -1.09 8.76 11.40
N LYS A 141 -1.08 9.37 12.59
CA LYS A 141 0.14 9.84 13.24
C LYS A 141 0.66 8.72 14.12
N TYR A 142 1.55 7.91 13.57
CA TYR A 142 2.37 7.04 14.40
C TYR A 142 3.54 7.87 14.90
N ASP A 143 3.67 8.00 16.21
CA ASP A 143 4.94 8.45 16.78
C ASP A 143 5.96 7.39 16.44
N LEU A 144 6.71 7.61 15.35
CA LEU A 144 7.98 6.93 15.11
C LEU A 144 8.93 7.43 16.19
N LEU A 145 8.69 7.00 17.45
CA LEU A 145 9.70 7.04 18.48
C LEU A 145 10.82 6.18 17.92
N TYR A 146 11.84 6.83 17.37
CA TYR A 146 13.18 6.29 17.33
C TYR A 146 13.47 5.89 18.78
N GLN A 147 13.20 4.64 19.14
CA GLN A 147 13.85 4.05 20.28
C GLN A 147 15.32 4.02 19.88
N GLY A 148 16.03 5.04 20.35
CA GLY A 148 17.45 5.20 20.08
C GLY A 148 18.19 3.98 20.61
N ILE A 149 19.01 3.42 19.70
CA ILE A 149 20.17 2.57 19.95
C ILE A 149 19.85 1.15 20.43
#